data_AF-A0A699KRI2-F1
#
_entry.id   AF-A0A699KRI2-F1
#
_cell.length_a   1.000
_cell.length_b   1.000
_cell.length_c   1.000
_cell.angle_alpha   90.00
_cell.angle_beta   90.00
_cell.angle_gamma   90.00
#
_symmetry.space_group_name_H-M   'P 1'
#
loop_
_entity.id
_entity.type
_entity.pdbx_description
1 polymer ?
#
loop_
_entity_poly.entity_id
_entity_poly.type
_entity_poly.pdbx_seq_one_letter_code
_entity_poly.pdbx_strand_id
1 'polypeptide(L)' 'MNLHAPGEVRNIVYSADGKSVTVTYRVTLYGTDAEIFRESTGTSSVEEVGYGDPVQKAEAMAFRRACARFGLGLHLYHEE' A
#
# COMPACT_ATOMS: atom_id res chain seq x y z
N MET A 1 23.57 -9.56 5.34
CA MET A 1 22.69 -8.59 4.66
C MET A 1 21.54 -8.30 5.60
N ASN A 2 21.32 -7.05 6.01
CA ASN A 2 20.18 -6.67 6.86
C ASN A 2 18.92 -6.64 5.99
N LEU A 3 18.41 -7.83 5.69
CA LEU A 3 17.46 -8.09 4.63
C LEU A 3 16.03 -7.92 5.16
N HIS A 4 15.68 -6.67 5.50
CA HIS A 4 14.29 -6.35 5.79
C HIS A 4 13.47 -6.44 4.50
N ALA A 5 12.16 -6.62 4.60
CA ALA A 5 11.24 -6.50 3.48
C ALA A 5 10.86 -5.02 3.34
N PRO A 6 11.54 -4.21 2.50
CA PRO A 6 11.20 -2.81 2.38
C PRO A 6 9.84 -2.67 1.71
N GLY A 7 9.04 -1.78 2.27
CA GLY A 7 7.95 -1.15 1.56
C GLY A 7 8.43 0.18 0.98
N GLU A 8 8.01 0.50 -0.24
CA GLU A 8 8.27 1.81 -0.85
C GLU A 8 7.05 2.38 -1.60
N VAL A 9 6.90 3.70 -1.52
CA VAL A 9 5.94 4.45 -2.34
C VAL A 9 6.50 4.56 -3.76
N ARG A 10 5.75 4.04 -4.73
CA ARG A 10 6.12 4.05 -6.16
C ARG A 10 5.57 5.27 -6.88
N ASN A 11 4.38 5.72 -6.49
CA ASN A 11 3.71 6.85 -7.11
C ASN A 11 2.66 7.46 -6.16
N ILE A 12 2.43 8.76 -6.31
CA ILE A 12 1.37 9.50 -5.64
C ILE A 12 0.66 10.34 -6.70
N VAL A 13 -0.63 10.10 -6.90
CA VAL A 13 -1.45 10.79 -7.91
C VAL A 13 -2.67 11.41 -7.25
N TYR A 14 -2.81 12.73 -7.40
CA TYR A 14 -4.03 13.44 -7.02
C TYR A 14 -5.04 13.37 -8.16
N SER A 15 -6.32 13.26 -7.82
CA SER A 15 -7.38 13.37 -8.83
C SER A 15 -7.41 14.77 -9.46
N ALA A 16 -7.93 14.88 -10.68
CA ALA A 16 -7.96 16.15 -11.42
C ALA A 16 -8.75 17.25 -10.69
N ASP A 17 -9.73 16.86 -9.89
CA ASP A 17 -10.53 17.76 -9.03
C ASP A 17 -9.89 18.03 -7.66
N GLY A 18 -8.73 17.44 -7.37
CA GLY A 18 -8.00 17.58 -6.11
C GLY A 18 -8.66 16.92 -4.89
N LYS A 19 -9.75 16.18 -5.07
CA LYS A 19 -10.55 15.64 -3.96
C LYS A 19 -10.03 14.33 -3.39
N SER A 20 -9.18 13.63 -4.12
CA SER A 20 -8.63 12.35 -3.68
C SER A 20 -7.16 12.22 -4.04
N VAL A 21 -6.48 11.38 -3.28
CA VAL A 21 -5.10 10.97 -3.55
C VAL A 21 -5.03 9.45 -3.65
N THR A 22 -4.35 8.96 -4.66
CA THR A 22 -4.07 7.54 -4.88
C THR A 22 -2.58 7.30 -4.75
N VAL A 23 -2.20 6.35 -3.91
CA VAL A 23 -0.82 5.92 -3.69
C VAL A 23 -0.64 4.52 -4.27
N THR A 24 0.42 4.34 -5.06
CA THR A 24 0.91 3.01 -5.48
C THR A 24 2.05 2.61 -4.57
N TYR A 25 1.96 1.44 -3.96
CA TYR A 25 2.94 0.95 -3.00
C TYR A 25 3.49 -0.42 -3.41
N ARG A 26 4.79 -0.64 -3.21
CA ARG A 26 5.49 -1.89 -3.48
C ARG A 26 6.06 -2.48 -2.20
N VAL A 27 5.82 -3.76 -1.98
CA VAL A 27 6.49 -4.55 -0.94
C VAL A 27 7.39 -5.57 -1.63
N THR A 28 8.67 -5.58 -1.27
CA THR A 28 9.66 -6.52 -1.81
C THR A 28 10.13 -7.46 -0.72
N LEU A 29 10.03 -8.77 -0.97
CA LEU A 29 10.64 -9.81 -0.16
C LEU A 29 11.91 -10.27 -0.87
N TYR A 30 13.04 -10.15 -0.19
CA TYR A 30 14.30 -10.68 -0.69
C TYR A 30 14.51 -12.10 -0.15
N GLY A 31 14.58 -13.06 -1.05
CA GLY A 31 15.05 -14.41 -0.76
C GLY A 31 16.55 -14.54 -1.05
N THR A 32 17.11 -15.70 -0.73
CA THR A 32 18.51 -16.02 -1.05
C THR A 32 18.74 -16.11 -2.56
N ASP A 33 17.77 -16.67 -3.30
CA ASP A 33 17.90 -16.95 -4.74
C ASP A 33 17.19 -15.92 -5.64
N ALA A 34 16.18 -15.24 -5.12
CA ALA A 34 15.37 -14.29 -5.89
C ALA A 34 14.70 -13.25 -5.00
N GLU A 35 14.38 -12.10 -5.60
CA GLU A 35 13.47 -11.13 -5.03
C GLU A 35 12.06 -11.30 -5.62
N ILE A 36 11.04 -11.17 -4.78
CA ILE A 36 9.65 -11.15 -5.20
C ILE A 36 9.00 -9.88 -4.68
N PHE A 37 8.23 -9.22 -5.53
CA PHE A 37 7.49 -8.03 -5.12
C PHE A 37 6.00 -8.15 -5.46
N ARG A 38 5.19 -7.43 -4.68
CA ARG A 38 3.77 -7.20 -4.97
C ARG A 38 3.49 -5.72 -4.82
N GLU A 39 2.70 -5.22 -5.76
CA GLU A 39 2.23 -3.84 -5.77
C GLU A 39 0.72 -3.80 -5.58
N SER A 40 0.26 -2.74 -4.92
CA SER A 40 -1.15 -2.42 -4.81
C SER A 40 -1.35 -0.92 -4.67
N THR A 41 -2.60 -0.48 -4.84
CA THR A 41 -2.99 0.91 -4.66
C THR A 41 -3.91 1.09 -3.45
N GLY A 42 -3.90 2.30 -2.92
CA GLY A 42 -4.83 2.80 -1.93
C GLY A 42 -5.25 4.21 -2.31
N THR A 43 -6.50 4.55 -2.05
CA THR A 43 -7.08 5.86 -2.39
C THR A 43 -7.76 6.42 -1.15
N SER A 44 -7.48 7.68 -0.84
CA SER A 44 -8.09 8.42 0.25
C SER A 44 -8.68 9.72 -0.26
N SER A 45 -9.79 10.16 0.31
CA SER A 45 -10.28 11.52 0.11
C SER A 45 -9.38 12.52 0.84
N VAL A 46 -9.18 13.69 0.24
CA VAL A 46 -8.42 14.80 0.84
C VAL A 46 -9.26 15.53 1.90
N GLU A 47 -10.58 15.47 1.76
CA GLU A 47 -11.54 16.12 2.67
C GLU A 47 -11.88 15.24 3.89
N GLU A 48 -11.41 13.99 3.93
CA GLU A 48 -11.76 13.05 4.99
C GLU A 48 -11.16 13.44 6.35
N VAL A 49 -12.02 13.93 7.24
CA VAL A 49 -11.66 14.32 8.60
C VAL A 49 -11.32 13.09 9.44
N GLY A 50 -10.09 12.99 9.92
CA GLY A 50 -9.61 11.89 10.76
C GLY A 50 -8.10 11.99 11.05
N TYR A 51 -7.53 10.97 11.66
CA TYR A 51 -6.09 10.92 11.95
C TYR A 51 -5.25 10.63 10.70
N GLY A 52 -4.11 11.32 10.59
CA GLY A 52 -3.17 11.17 9.47
C GLY A 52 -3.55 11.99 8.24
N ASP A 53 -2.56 12.34 7.42
CA ASP A 53 -2.82 13.02 6.15
C ASP A 53 -3.36 12.04 5.09
N PRO A 54 -4.02 12.53 4.02
CA PRO A 54 -4.60 11.69 2.98
C PRO A 54 -3.60 10.74 2.30
N VAL A 55 -2.33 11.15 2.15
CA VAL A 55 -1.27 10.31 1.57
C VAL A 55 -0.95 9.17 2.52
N GLN A 56 -0.75 9.45 3.81
CA GLN A 56 -0.49 8.41 4.82
C GLN A 56 -1.64 7.38 4.90
N LYS A 57 -2.89 7.84 4.82
CA LYS A 57 -4.06 6.95 4.77
C LYS A 57 -4.06 6.05 3.52
N ALA A 58 -3.84 6.66 2.36
CA ALA A 58 -3.77 5.94 1.09
C ALA A 58 -2.59 4.95 1.05
N GLU A 59 -1.42 5.33 1.58
CA GLU A 59 -0.24 4.49 1.72
C GLU A 59 -0.51 3.29 2.62
N ALA A 60 -1.07 3.50 3.82
CA ALA A 60 -1.39 2.41 4.74
C ALA A 60 -2.39 1.41 4.12
N MET A 61 -3.36 1.90 3.33
CA MET A 61 -4.28 1.06 2.58
C MET A 61 -3.56 0.26 1.48
N ALA A 62 -2.70 0.92 0.70
CA ALA A 62 -1.92 0.29 -0.37
C ALA A 62 -0.97 -0.78 0.17
N PHE A 63 -0.28 -0.48 1.28
CA PHE A 63 0.63 -1.40 1.97
C PHE A 63 -0.08 -2.69 2.39
N ARG A 64 -1.18 -2.58 3.15
CA ARG A 64 -1.93 -3.77 3.61
C ARG A 64 -2.41 -4.64 2.44
N ARG A 65 -2.89 -4.02 1.35
CA ARG A 65 -3.30 -4.74 0.14
C ARG A 65 -2.12 -5.39 -0.60
N ALA A 66 -0.96 -4.74 -0.65
CA ALA A 66 0.25 -5.32 -1.21
C ALA A 66 0.73 -6.55 -0.40
N CYS A 67 0.65 -6.49 0.94
CA CYS A 67 0.89 -7.64 1.82
C CYS A 67 -0.13 -8.77 1.62
N ALA A 68 -1.41 -8.43 1.48
CA ALA A 68 -2.47 -9.42 1.23
C ALA A 68 -2.26 -10.20 -0.08
N ARG A 69 -1.63 -9.59 -1.10
CA ARG A 69 -1.23 -10.27 -2.35
C ARG A 69 -0.12 -11.31 -2.17
N PHE A 70 0.56 -11.33 -1.03
CA PHE A 70 1.43 -12.43 -0.61
C PHE A 70 0.70 -13.49 0.23
N GLY A 71 -0.59 -13.32 0.50
CA GLY A 71 -1.40 -14.19 1.36
C GLY A 71 -1.40 -13.79 2.84
N LEU A 72 -0.72 -12.71 3.23
CA LEU A 72 -0.68 -12.24 4.61
C LEU A 72 -2.00 -11.60 5.01
N GLY A 73 -2.66 -12.14 6.05
CA GLY A 73 -3.91 -11.56 6.56
C GLY A 73 -5.09 -11.61 5.58
N LEU A 74 -5.04 -12.47 4.55
CA LEU A 74 -6.10 -12.56 3.53
C LEU A 74 -7.47 -12.90 4.14
N HIS A 75 -7.49 -13.67 5.24
CA HIS A 75 -8.72 -13.98 5.98
C HIS A 75 -9.43 -12.75 6.54
N LEU A 76 -8.75 -11.61 6.71
CA LEU A 76 -9.37 -10.35 7.14
C LEU A 76 -10.15 -9.66 6.01
N TYR A 77 -10.00 -10.11 4.76
CA TYR A 77 -10.66 -9.54 3.58
C TYR A 77 -11.82 -10.38 3.06
N HIS A 78 -12.07 -11.56 3.63
CA HIS A 78 -13.23 -12.37 3.30
C HIS A 78 -14.26 -12.22 4.43
N GLU A 79 -15.45 -11.74 4.08
CA GLU A 79 -16.64 -12.00 4.89
C GLU A 79 -17.07 -13.44 4.56
N GLU A 80 -17.39 -14.23 5.58
CA GLU A 80 -17.79 -15.65 5.46
C GLU A 80 -18.98 -15.85 4.50
#